data_AF-A0A924T1D3-F1
#
_entry.id   AF-A0A924T1D3-F1
#
_cell.length_a   1.000
_cell.length_b   1.000
_cell.length_c   1.000
_cell.angle_alpha   90.00
_cell.angle_beta   90.00
_cell.angle_gamma   90.00
#
_symmetry.space_group_name_H-M   'P 1'
#
loop_
_entity.id
_entity.type
_entity.pdbx_description
1 polymer ?
#
loop_
_entity_poly.entity_id
_entity_poly.type
_entity_poly.pdbx_seq_one_letter_code
_entity_poly.pdbx_strand_id
1 'polypeptide(L)' 'MTIKTYYDDDDVMCSCSGTKRRDIKRLFNEGADQDAISRRTGALSGCAGCEWDIGEYLRELAEQQK' A
#
# COMPACT_ATOMS: atom_id res chain seq x y z
N MET A 1 3.95 -16.90 20.73
CA MET A 1 3.20 -17.07 19.48
C MET A 1 3.17 -15.73 18.77
N THR A 2 4.11 -15.47 17.88
CA THR A 2 4.07 -14.30 17.00
C THR A 2 3.25 -14.69 15.78
N ILE A 3 1.99 -14.27 15.76
CA ILE A 3 1.16 -14.30 14.56
C ILE A 3 1.78 -13.35 13.53
N LYS A 4 2.74 -13.84 12.73
CA LYS A 4 3.15 -13.14 11.52
C LYS A 4 1.99 -13.32 10.54
N THR A 5 1.14 -12.30 10.43
CA THR A 5 0.13 -12.22 9.38
C THR A 5 0.87 -12.27 8.05
N TYR A 6 0.80 -13.41 7.38
CA TYR A 6 1.41 -13.61 6.06
C TYR A 6 0.50 -12.92 5.03
N TYR A 7 0.43 -11.59 5.09
CA TYR A 7 -0.15 -10.82 4.00
C TYR A 7 0.79 -10.95 2.83
N ASP A 8 0.36 -11.75 1.86
CA ASP A 8 1.12 -11.98 0.65
C ASP A 8 1.33 -10.66 -0.10
N ASP A 9 2.53 -10.46 -0.62
CA ASP A 9 2.87 -9.23 -1.36
C ASP A 9 1.99 -9.08 -2.63
N ASP A 10 1.36 -10.16 -3.12
CA ASP A 10 0.42 -10.16 -4.24
C ASP A 10 -1.04 -9.86 -3.85
N ASP A 11 -1.33 -9.63 -2.56
CA ASP A 11 -2.65 -9.27 -2.06
C ASP A 11 -3.13 -7.93 -2.65
N VAL A 12 -4.37 -7.90 -3.13
CA VAL A 12 -4.98 -6.72 -3.76
C VAL A 12 -5.50 -5.79 -2.67
N MET A 13 -4.79 -4.67 -2.47
CA MET A 13 -5.15 -3.63 -1.51
C MET A 13 -6.23 -2.69 -2.04
N CYS A 14 -6.32 -2.49 -3.35
CA CYS A 14 -7.34 -1.64 -3.95
C CYS A 14 -8.03 -2.33 -5.11
N SER A 15 -9.25 -2.83 -4.89
CA SER A 15 -10.02 -3.57 -5.90
C SER A 15 -10.41 -2.75 -7.13
N CYS A 16 -10.52 -1.42 -6.99
CA CYS A 16 -10.92 -0.53 -8.07
C CYS A 16 -9.83 -0.36 -9.15
N SER A 17 -8.56 -0.34 -8.74
CA SER A 17 -7.40 -0.21 -9.63
C SER A 17 -6.61 -1.52 -9.80
N GLY A 18 -6.89 -2.53 -8.96
CA GLY A 18 -6.11 -3.76 -8.89
C GLY A 18 -4.74 -3.58 -8.22
N THR A 19 -4.55 -2.51 -7.44
CA THR A 19 -3.27 -2.21 -6.79
C THR A 19 -2.95 -3.26 -5.74
N LYS A 20 -1.76 -3.86 -5.83
CA LYS A 20 -1.29 -4.88 -4.89
C LYS A 20 -0.36 -4.30 -3.83
N ARG A 21 -0.19 -5.03 -2.74
CA ARG A 21 0.71 -4.69 -1.63
C ARG A 21 2.15 -4.44 -2.10
N ARG A 22 2.66 -5.31 -2.97
CA ARG A 22 4.00 -5.19 -3.57
C ARG A 22 4.21 -3.91 -4.35
N ASP A 23 3.18 -3.41 -5.03
CA ASP A 23 3.29 -2.21 -5.85
C ASP A 23 3.47 -0.98 -4.96
N ILE A 24 2.68 -0.90 -3.87
CA ILE A 24 2.77 0.17 -2.87
C ILE A 24 4.13 0.12 -2.17
N LYS A 25 4.55 -1.05 -1.69
CA LYS A 25 5.84 -1.26 -1.01
C LYS A 25 7.04 -0.90 -1.89
N ARG A 26 7.01 -1.33 -3.16
CA ARG A 26 8.04 -1.00 -4.14
C ARG A 26 8.15 0.52 -4.32
N LEU A 27 7.03 1.19 -4.54
CA LEU A 27 6.99 2.64 -4.71
C LEU A 27 7.44 3.39 -3.45
N PHE A 28 7.02 2.94 -2.27
CA PHE A 28 7.47 3.51 -0.99
C PHE A 28 8.99 3.39 -0.82
N ASN A 29 9.56 2.23 -1.14
CA ASN A 29 11.01 2.02 -1.10
C ASN A 29 11.78 2.85 -2.15
N GLU A 30 11.14 3.20 -3.26
CA GLU A 30 11.67 4.16 -4.25
C GLU A 30 11.60 5.63 -3.76
N GLY A 31 11.01 5.89 -2.59
CA GLY A 31 10.81 7.23 -2.03
C GLY A 31 9.55 7.93 -2.55
N ALA A 32 8.58 7.19 -3.10
CA ALA A 32 7.31 7.74 -3.51
C ALA A 32 6.41 8.01 -2.28
N ASP A 33 5.88 9.22 -2.21
CA ASP A 33 4.86 9.61 -1.22
C ASP A 33 3.45 9.11 -1.64
N GLN A 34 2.48 9.18 -0.73
CA GLN A 34 1.09 8.76 -0.96
C GLN A 34 0.48 9.36 -2.24
N ASP A 35 0.73 10.65 -2.54
CA ASP A 35 0.23 11.27 -3.78
C ASP A 35 0.87 10.65 -5.03
N ALA A 36 2.17 10.36 -4.98
CA ALA A 36 2.88 9.70 -6.07
C ALA A 36 2.41 8.25 -6.26
N ILE A 37 2.14 7.53 -5.17
CA ILE A 37 1.57 6.18 -5.21
C ILE A 37 0.17 6.20 -5.84
N SER A 38 -0.65 7.18 -5.46
CA SER A 38 -1.98 7.39 -6.03
C SER A 38 -1.92 7.61 -7.54
N ARG A 39 -1.08 8.54 -8.01
CA ARG A 39 -0.93 8.83 -9.45
C ARG A 39 -0.37 7.66 -10.26
N ARG A 40 0.54 6.87 -9.68
CA ARG A 40 1.21 5.77 -10.39
C ARG A 40 0.37 4.49 -10.44
N THR A 41 -0.40 4.23 -9.39
CA THR A 41 -1.17 2.98 -9.27
C THR A 41 -2.67 3.15 -9.52
N GLY A 42 -3.17 4.39 -9.49
CA GLY A 42 -4.61 4.69 -9.54
C GLY A 42 -5.37 4.37 -8.24
N ALA A 43 -4.70 3.80 -7.23
CA ALA A 43 -5.27 3.70 -5.90
C ALA A 43 -5.55 5.10 -5.33
N LEU A 44 -6.50 5.25 -4.41
CA LEU A 44 -6.85 6.53 -3.76
C LEU A 44 -7.45 7.62 -4.67
N SER A 45 -7.36 7.50 -5.99
CA SER A 45 -7.90 8.47 -6.96
C SER A 45 -9.34 8.18 -7.40
N GLY A 46 -9.87 7.00 -7.07
CA GLY A 46 -11.17 6.52 -7.53
C GLY A 46 -12.21 6.40 -6.41
N CYS A 47 -12.63 5.17 -6.14
CA CYS A 47 -13.70 4.82 -5.19
C CYS A 47 -13.41 5.14 -3.71
N ALA A 48 -12.19 5.59 -3.39
CA ALA A 48 -11.68 5.90 -2.04
C ALA A 48 -11.73 4.76 -1.00
N GLY A 49 -12.36 3.61 -1.29
CA GLY A 49 -12.52 2.52 -0.32
C GLY A 49 -11.23 1.85 0.19
N CYS A 50 -10.09 2.11 -0.45
CA CYS A 50 -8.77 1.59 -0.05
C CYS A 50 -7.90 2.63 0.69
N GLU A 51 -8.46 3.81 1.02
CA GLU A 51 -7.70 4.91 1.65
C GLU A 51 -7.12 4.56 3.03
N TRP A 52 -7.94 3.92 3.85
CA TRP A 52 -7.56 3.55 5.22
C TRP A 52 -6.55 2.42 5.24
N ASP A 53 -6.78 1.37 4.46
CA ASP A 53 -5.87 0.22 4.36
C ASP A 53 -4.48 0.62 3.83
N ILE A 54 -4.44 1.47 2.79
CA ILE A 54 -3.18 1.93 2.20
C ILE A 54 -2.47 2.90 3.16
N GLY A 55 -3.21 3.80 3.83
CA GLY A 55 -2.65 4.73 4.80
C GLY A 55 -1.99 4.01 5.98
N GLU A 56 -2.68 3.02 6.56
CA GLU A 56 -2.10 2.18 7.62
C GLU A 56 -0.89 1.40 7.11
N TYR A 57 -0.97 0.80 5.92
CA TYR A 57 0.16 0.04 5.37
C TYR A 57 1.41 0.91 5.15
N LEU A 58 1.25 2.14 4.65
CA LEU A 58 2.36 3.09 4.51
C LEU A 58 2.96 3.47 5.87
N ARG A 59 2.12 3.62 6.89
CA ARG A 59 2.55 3.90 8.27
C ARG A 59 3.36 2.73 8.83
N GLU A 60 2.88 1.50 8.66
CA GLU A 60 3.61 0.28 9.04
C GLU A 60 4.98 0.19 8.33
N LEU A 61 5.04 0.48 7.03
CA LEU A 61 6.29 0.48 6.26
C LEU A 61 7.28 1.55 6.77
N ALA A 62 6.77 2.74 7.13
CA ALA A 62 7.59 3.81 7.71
C ALA A 62 8.14 3.42 9.09
N GLU A 63 7.36 2.71 9.91
CA GLU A 63 7.81 2.20 11.21
C GLU A 63 8.84 1.08 11.07
N GLN A 64 8.72 0.22 10.04
CA GLN A 64 9.69 -0.86 9.77
C GLN A 64 11.03 -0.37 9.21
N GLN A 65 11.08 0.83 8.63
CA GLN A 65 12.34 1.45 8.16
C GLN A 65 13.09 2.24 9.24
N LYS A 66 12.53 2.41 10.44
CA LYS A 66 13.22 3.00 11.59
C LYS A 66 14.10 1.98 12.31
#